data_AF-A0A928SK62-F1
#
_entry.id   AF-A0A928SK62-F1
#
_cell.length_a   1.000
_cell.length_b   1.000
_cell.length_c   1.000
_cell.angle_alpha   90.00
_cell.angle_beta   90.00
_cell.angle_gamma   90.00
#
_symmetry.space_group_name_H-M   'P 1'
#
loop_
_entity.id
_entity.type
_entity.pdbx_description
1 polymer ?
#
loop_
_entity_poly.entity_id
_entity_poly.type
_entity_poly.pdbx_seq_one_letter_code
_entity_poly.pdbx_strand_id
1 'polypeptide(L)'
;MNAVNADAPPKPVTSTPLMRRIIFYTDLLLVAFLLGFVPMWLKFRQCSRTLSEAERQLNLARTQNALVSAFIDARLGDYEPARQAASDFFTFLRAEIDRGDDTALSPAQREEVQLLFSQRDEIITLLARSDPAAVDRLSNLYGLYRNSSYHLTHSQIAH
;
A
#
# COMPACT_ATOMS: atom_id res chain seq x y z
N MET A 1 58.84 -55.28 -42.35
CA MET A 1 58.82 -54.63 -41.02
C MET A 1 58.18 -53.27 -41.19
N ASN A 2 57.02 -53.03 -40.57
CA ASN A 2 56.57 -51.70 -40.10
C ASN A 2 55.40 -51.90 -39.14
N ALA A 3 55.48 -51.24 -38.00
CA ALA A 3 54.80 -51.57 -36.76
C ALA A 3 53.30 -51.22 -36.77
N VAL A 4 52.51 -52.13 -36.22
CA VAL A 4 51.13 -51.92 -35.77
C VAL A 4 51.14 -50.78 -34.75
N ASN A 5 50.52 -49.65 -35.10
CA ASN A 5 50.19 -48.60 -34.14
C ASN A 5 48.86 -49.01 -33.48
N ALA A 6 48.95 -49.60 -32.30
CA ALA A 6 47.79 -49.97 -31.50
C ALA A 6 47.29 -48.71 -30.79
N ASP A 7 46.23 -48.11 -31.34
CA ASP A 7 45.49 -47.06 -30.67
C ASP A 7 44.98 -47.58 -29.31
N ALA A 8 45.49 -46.97 -28.25
CA ALA A 8 45.23 -47.34 -26.87
C ALA A 8 43.74 -47.23 -26.53
N PRO A 9 43.18 -48.15 -25.70
CA PRO A 9 41.78 -48.10 -25.32
C PRO A 9 41.47 -46.85 -24.48
N PRO A 10 40.27 -46.25 -24.63
CA PRO A 10 39.88 -45.07 -23.86
C PRO A 10 39.84 -45.41 -22.37
N LYS A 11 40.57 -44.64 -21.56
CA LYS A 11 40.64 -44.84 -20.11
C LYS A 11 39.25 -44.64 -19.49
N PRO A 12 38.75 -45.60 -18.68
CA PRO A 12 37.49 -45.42 -17.97
C PRO A 12 37.66 -44.31 -16.94
N VAL A 13 36.76 -43.32 -16.98
CA VAL A 13 36.66 -42.31 -15.93
C VAL A 13 36.21 -43.01 -14.65
N THR A 14 37.18 -43.35 -13.80
CA THR A 14 36.94 -43.83 -12.44
C THR A 14 36.43 -42.67 -11.61
N SER A 15 35.12 -42.46 -11.64
CA SER A 15 34.42 -41.54 -10.75
C SER A 15 34.68 -41.99 -9.31
N THR A 16 35.57 -41.26 -8.63
CA THR A 16 36.05 -41.55 -7.28
C THR A 16 34.86 -41.43 -6.31
N PRO A 17 34.65 -42.38 -5.38
CA PRO A 17 33.47 -42.39 -4.50
C PRO A 17 33.35 -41.16 -3.60
N LEU A 18 34.44 -40.40 -3.41
CA LEU A 18 34.46 -39.11 -2.74
C LEU A 18 33.71 -38.01 -3.51
N MET A 19 33.80 -37.99 -4.84
CA MET A 19 33.13 -36.98 -5.67
C MET A 19 31.60 -37.10 -5.59
N ARG A 20 31.10 -38.33 -5.53
CA ARG A 20 29.67 -38.62 -5.36
C ARG A 20 29.16 -38.17 -3.99
N ARG A 21 29.97 -38.31 -2.94
CA ARG A 21 29.62 -37.80 -1.60
C ARG A 21 29.57 -36.27 -1.57
N ILE A 22 30.54 -35.60 -2.20
CA ILE A 22 30.56 -34.14 -2.26
C ILE A 22 29.30 -33.61 -2.97
N ILE A 23 28.94 -34.17 -4.12
CA ILE A 23 27.72 -33.78 -4.85
C ILE A 23 26.47 -33.95 -3.97
N PHE A 24 26.34 -35.07 -3.26
CA PHE A 24 25.21 -35.30 -2.35
C PHE A 24 25.14 -34.28 -1.21
N TYR A 25 26.27 -33.96 -0.58
CA TYR A 25 26.30 -32.95 0.48
C TYR A 25 26.02 -31.54 -0.06
N THR A 26 26.53 -31.21 -1.25
CA THR A 26 26.26 -29.92 -1.90
C THR A 26 24.78 -29.77 -2.23
N ASP A 27 24.14 -30.79 -2.80
CA ASP A 27 22.69 -30.78 -3.06
C ASP A 27 21.89 -30.66 -1.78
N LEU A 28 22.24 -31.44 -0.74
CA LEU A 28 21.54 -31.38 0.54
C LEU A 28 21.66 -29.99 1.19
N LEU A 29 22.85 -29.39 1.10
CA LEU A 29 23.11 -28.05 1.63
C LEU A 29 22.37 -26.98 0.82
N LEU A 30 22.28 -27.14 -0.50
CA LEU A 30 21.52 -26.26 -1.38
C LEU A 30 20.02 -26.32 -1.04
N VAL A 31 19.48 -27.53 -0.85
CA VAL A 31 18.06 -27.74 -0.48
C VAL A 31 17.76 -27.15 0.91
N ALA A 32 18.65 -27.36 1.89
CA ALA A 32 18.51 -26.77 3.22
C ALA A 32 18.59 -25.23 3.16
N PHE A 33 19.51 -24.69 2.36
CA PHE A 33 19.66 -23.26 2.13
C PHE A 33 18.40 -22.66 1.47
N LEU A 34 17.86 -23.32 0.44
CA LEU A 34 16.62 -22.94 -0.23
C LEU A 34 15.41 -23.00 0.72
N LEU A 35 15.32 -24.03 1.57
CA LEU A 35 14.24 -24.18 2.56
C LEU A 35 14.26 -23.05 3.61
N GLY A 36 15.41 -22.49 3.94
CA GLY A 36 15.51 -21.29 4.79
C GLY A 36 15.30 -19.98 4.03
N PHE A 37 15.81 -19.89 2.80
CA PHE A 37 15.83 -18.67 2.01
C PHE A 37 14.47 -18.32 1.40
N VAL A 38 13.71 -19.32 0.93
CA VAL A 38 12.39 -19.12 0.31
C VAL A 38 11.35 -18.51 1.28
N PRO A 39 11.14 -19.04 2.51
CA PRO A 39 10.21 -18.42 3.45
C PRO A 39 10.68 -17.05 3.94
N MET A 40 12.00 -16.82 4.03
CA MET A 40 12.55 -15.50 4.37
C MET A 40 12.33 -14.48 3.25
N TRP A 41 12.50 -14.90 1.99
CA TRP A 41 12.25 -14.06 0.82
C TRP A 41 10.76 -13.75 0.61
N LEU A 42 9.89 -14.72 0.91
CA LEU A 42 8.44 -14.51 0.94
C LEU A 42 8.01 -13.58 2.08
N LYS A 43 8.60 -13.69 3.28
CA LYS A 43 8.36 -12.73 4.38
C LYS A 43 8.81 -11.32 4.05
N PHE A 44 9.92 -11.14 3.32
CA PHE A 44 10.37 -9.82 2.87
C PHE A 44 9.39 -9.21 1.84
N ARG A 45 8.86 -10.02 0.92
CA ARG A 45 7.82 -9.57 -0.04
C ARG A 45 6.45 -9.34 0.59
N GLN A 46 6.08 -10.09 1.64
CA GLN A 46 4.83 -9.87 2.37
C GLN A 46 4.88 -8.63 3.26
N CYS A 47 6.06 -8.28 3.80
CA CYS A 47 6.24 -7.07 4.61
C CYS A 47 5.92 -5.78 3.82
N SER A 48 6.21 -5.75 2.51
CA SER A 48 5.81 -4.62 1.66
C SER A 48 4.28 -4.51 1.47
N ARG A 49 3.54 -5.62 1.52
CA ARG A 49 2.07 -5.60 1.40
C ARG A 49 1.40 -5.21 2.72
N THR A 50 1.85 -5.76 3.86
CA THR A 50 1.29 -5.41 5.17
C THR A 50 1.62 -3.97 5.59
N LEU A 51 2.75 -3.42 5.15
CA LEU A 51 3.08 -2.02 5.39
C LEU A 51 2.21 -1.09 4.53
N SER A 52 1.98 -1.44 3.26
CA SER A 52 1.06 -0.68 2.39
C SER A 52 -0.39 -0.70 2.87
N GLU A 53 -0.86 -1.83 3.43
CA GLU A 53 -2.21 -1.94 4.00
C GLU A 53 -2.34 -1.20 5.33
N ALA A 54 -1.32 -1.27 6.19
CA ALA A 54 -1.30 -0.54 7.45
C ALA A 54 -1.18 0.98 7.24
N GLU A 55 -0.36 1.43 6.28
CA GLU A 55 -0.25 2.84 5.90
C GLU A 55 -1.55 3.35 5.28
N ARG A 56 -2.19 2.55 4.42
CA ARG A 56 -3.50 2.87 3.84
C ARG A 56 -4.58 3.03 4.91
N GLN A 57 -4.65 2.11 5.87
CA GLN A 57 -5.60 2.21 6.99
C GLN A 57 -5.28 3.41 7.91
N LEU A 58 -4.00 3.68 8.18
CA LEU A 58 -3.58 4.82 8.98
C LEU A 58 -3.95 6.15 8.29
N ASN A 59 -3.74 6.25 6.98
CA ASN A 59 -3.99 7.48 6.25
C ASN A 59 -5.49 7.76 6.10
N LEU A 60 -6.29 6.72 5.88
CA LEU A 60 -7.75 6.81 5.91
C LEU A 60 -8.26 7.24 7.30
N ALA A 61 -7.74 6.64 8.37
CA ALA A 61 -8.13 6.99 9.73
C ALA A 61 -7.74 8.44 10.11
N ARG A 62 -6.55 8.90 9.70
CA ARG A 62 -6.11 10.30 9.90
C ARG A 62 -7.00 11.29 9.17
N THR A 63 -7.32 11.00 7.92
CA THR A 63 -8.21 11.83 7.10
C THR A 63 -9.61 11.91 7.73
N GLN A 64 -10.17 10.77 8.16
CA GLN A 64 -11.46 10.75 8.86
C GLN A 64 -11.43 11.51 10.19
N ASN A 65 -10.39 11.35 11.00
CA ASN A 65 -10.26 12.04 12.27
C ASN A 65 -10.18 13.56 12.09
N ALA A 66 -9.45 14.04 11.08
CA ALA A 66 -9.37 15.47 10.77
C ALA A 66 -10.75 16.04 10.40
N LEU A 67 -11.53 15.32 9.58
CA LEU A 67 -12.87 15.74 9.19
C LEU A 67 -13.85 15.74 10.37
N VAL A 68 -13.80 14.71 11.22
CA VAL A 68 -14.65 14.60 12.41
C VAL A 68 -14.29 15.67 13.44
N SER A 69 -12.99 15.95 13.64
CA SER A 69 -12.55 17.06 14.50
C SER A 69 -13.09 18.38 13.98
N ALA A 70 -12.92 18.67 12.68
CA ALA A 70 -13.42 19.90 12.08
C ALA A 70 -14.93 20.08 12.29
N PHE A 71 -15.71 19.01 12.15
CA PHE A 71 -17.14 19.04 12.40
C PHE A 71 -17.47 19.30 13.88
N ILE A 72 -16.84 18.59 14.81
CA ILE A 72 -17.10 18.75 16.25
C ILE A 72 -16.70 20.17 16.70
N ASP A 73 -15.53 20.64 16.30
CA ASP A 73 -15.03 21.97 16.64
C ASP A 73 -15.96 23.07 16.08
N ALA A 74 -16.42 22.93 14.83
CA ALA A 74 -17.39 23.86 14.25
C ALA A 74 -18.75 23.82 14.98
N ARG A 75 -19.19 22.65 15.45
CA ARG A 75 -20.42 22.51 16.25
C ARG A 75 -20.32 23.14 17.64
N LEU A 76 -19.12 23.12 18.22
CA LEU A 76 -18.83 23.76 19.51
C LEU A 76 -18.69 25.29 19.37
N GLY A 77 -18.62 25.81 18.14
CA GLY A 77 -18.38 27.22 17.85
C GLY A 77 -16.89 27.59 17.80
N ASP A 78 -16.01 26.59 17.86
CA ASP A 78 -14.55 26.73 17.78
C ASP A 78 -14.10 26.71 16.31
N TYR A 79 -14.41 27.79 15.59
CA TYR A 79 -14.22 27.85 14.14
C TYR A 79 -12.75 27.89 13.69
N GLU A 80 -11.83 28.40 14.51
CA GLU A 80 -10.39 28.39 14.17
C GLU A 80 -9.78 27.00 14.25
N PRO A 81 -9.96 26.21 15.34
CA PRO A 81 -9.60 24.79 15.34
C PRO A 81 -10.27 24.01 14.21
N ALA A 82 -11.55 24.29 13.95
CA ALA A 82 -12.27 23.66 12.85
C ALA A 82 -11.65 23.97 11.47
N ARG A 83 -11.22 25.20 11.24
CA ARG A 83 -10.51 25.62 10.01
C ARG A 83 -9.17 24.91 9.84
N GLN A 84 -8.42 24.74 10.94
CA GLN A 84 -7.15 24.01 10.92
C GLN A 84 -7.41 22.53 10.58
N ALA A 85 -8.31 21.88 11.29
CA ALA A 85 -8.67 20.48 11.05
C ALA A 85 -9.22 20.23 9.63
N ALA A 86 -10.04 21.15 9.10
CA ALA A 86 -10.50 21.10 7.71
C ALA A 86 -9.35 21.27 6.71
N SER A 87 -8.41 22.17 6.99
CA SER A 87 -7.21 22.36 6.15
C SER A 87 -6.33 21.12 6.13
N ASP A 88 -6.15 20.48 7.29
CA ASP A 88 -5.39 19.23 7.44
C ASP A 88 -6.07 18.09 6.68
N PHE A 89 -7.40 17.96 6.78
CA PHE A 89 -8.18 17.00 5.99
C PHE A 89 -7.90 17.13 4.49
N PHE A 90 -8.02 18.33 3.92
CA PHE A 90 -7.76 18.54 2.49
C PHE A 90 -6.28 18.34 2.11
N THR A 91 -5.36 18.61 3.03
CA THR A 91 -3.92 18.37 2.82
C THR A 91 -3.62 16.87 2.74
N PHE A 92 -4.17 16.08 3.67
CA PHE A 92 -4.03 14.62 3.65
C PHE A 92 -4.71 13.99 2.44
N LEU A 93 -5.89 14.50 2.08
CA LEU A 93 -6.64 14.05 0.92
C LEU A 93 -5.87 14.32 -0.39
N ARG A 94 -5.17 15.45 -0.49
CA ARG A 94 -4.36 15.79 -1.67
C ARG A 94 -3.13 14.90 -1.76
N ALA A 95 -2.44 14.68 -0.64
CA ALA A 95 -1.33 13.73 -0.58
C ALA A 95 -1.76 12.30 -0.98
N GLU A 96 -3.01 11.92 -0.68
CA GLU A 96 -3.61 10.65 -1.09
C GLU A 96 -4.06 10.62 -2.56
N ILE A 97 -4.13 11.74 -3.28
CA ILE A 97 -4.35 11.73 -4.74
C ILE A 97 -3.02 11.79 -5.48
N ASP A 98 -2.09 12.61 -5.00
CA ASP A 98 -0.78 12.83 -5.61
C ASP A 98 0.09 11.56 -5.60
N ARG A 99 -0.21 10.59 -4.73
CA ARG A 99 0.41 9.26 -4.72
C ARG A 99 0.13 8.42 -5.98
N GLY A 100 -0.79 8.81 -6.86
CA GLY A 100 -1.02 8.12 -8.13
C GLY A 100 -1.36 6.65 -7.94
N ASP A 101 -0.77 5.72 -8.69
CA ASP A 101 -1.19 4.31 -8.70
C ASP A 101 -0.96 3.53 -7.38
N ASP A 102 -0.22 4.10 -6.43
CA ASP A 102 -0.05 3.56 -5.07
C ASP A 102 -1.12 4.03 -4.08
N THR A 103 -2.15 4.76 -4.55
CA THR A 103 -3.19 5.30 -3.68
C THR A 103 -4.22 4.26 -3.25
N ALA A 104 -4.80 4.51 -2.09
CA ALA A 104 -5.98 3.84 -1.59
C ALA A 104 -7.25 4.09 -2.43
N LEU A 105 -7.20 5.06 -3.34
CA LEU A 105 -8.34 5.55 -4.10
C LEU A 105 -8.36 4.97 -5.52
N SER A 106 -9.51 4.44 -5.94
CA SER A 106 -9.81 4.04 -7.31
C SER A 106 -9.83 5.26 -8.25
N PRO A 107 -9.56 5.11 -9.56
CA PRO A 107 -9.65 6.22 -10.52
C PRO A 107 -10.99 6.99 -10.47
N ALA A 108 -12.11 6.29 -10.33
CA ALA A 108 -13.43 6.91 -10.19
C ALA A 108 -13.57 7.72 -8.87
N GLN A 109 -12.90 7.27 -7.80
CA GLN A 109 -12.85 8.01 -6.54
C GLN A 109 -11.96 9.24 -6.65
N ARG A 110 -10.88 9.21 -7.45
CA ARG A 110 -10.06 10.41 -7.67
C ARG A 110 -10.84 11.52 -8.37
N GLU A 111 -11.68 11.18 -9.34
CA GLU A 111 -12.58 12.14 -10.00
C GLU A 111 -13.63 12.71 -9.03
N GLU A 112 -14.26 11.84 -8.23
CA GLU A 112 -15.26 12.23 -7.24
C GLU A 112 -14.66 13.09 -6.11
N VAL A 113 -13.44 12.76 -5.66
CA VAL A 113 -12.71 13.56 -4.67
C VAL A 113 -12.18 14.86 -5.28
N GLN A 114 -11.85 14.91 -6.57
CA GLN A 114 -11.55 16.17 -7.28
C GLN A 114 -12.71 17.15 -7.20
N LEU A 115 -13.95 16.66 -7.34
CA LEU A 115 -15.17 17.44 -7.11
C LEU A 115 -15.31 17.88 -5.65
N LEU A 116 -14.84 17.11 -4.68
CA LEU A 116 -14.84 17.55 -3.27
C LEU A 116 -13.86 18.70 -3.01
N PHE A 117 -12.74 18.77 -3.74
CA PHE A 117 -11.81 19.90 -3.64
C PHE A 117 -12.42 21.22 -4.10
N SER A 118 -13.44 21.22 -4.96
CA SER A 118 -14.12 22.46 -5.35
C SER A 118 -14.89 23.10 -4.20
N GLN A 119 -15.28 22.31 -3.19
CA GLN A 119 -16.01 22.78 -2.00
C GLN A 119 -15.07 23.25 -0.89
N ARG A 120 -13.76 22.96 -0.99
CA ARG A 120 -12.76 23.35 0.02
C ARG A 120 -12.80 24.84 0.31
N ASP A 121 -12.71 25.66 -0.74
CA ASP A 121 -12.56 27.10 -0.57
C ASP A 121 -13.84 27.72 0.02
N GLU A 122 -15.01 27.17 -0.31
CA GLU A 122 -16.28 27.54 0.34
C GLU A 122 -16.25 27.19 1.84
N ILE A 123 -15.91 25.94 2.19
CA ILE A 123 -15.87 25.49 3.60
C ILE A 123 -14.85 26.30 4.41
N ILE A 124 -13.65 26.52 3.88
CA ILE A 124 -12.61 27.31 4.55
C ILE A 124 -13.06 28.76 4.71
N THR A 125 -13.75 29.32 3.73
CA THR A 125 -14.30 30.69 3.83
C THR A 125 -15.40 30.79 4.88
N LEU A 126 -16.31 29.82 4.94
CA LEU A 126 -17.37 29.77 5.95
C LEU A 126 -16.79 29.63 7.37
N LEU A 127 -15.81 28.73 7.54
CA LEU A 127 -15.09 28.57 8.81
C LEU A 127 -14.34 29.83 9.21
N ALA A 128 -13.64 30.50 8.28
CA ALA A 128 -12.94 31.75 8.55
C ALA A 128 -13.87 32.93 8.90
N ARG A 129 -15.14 32.85 8.49
CA ARG A 129 -16.18 33.83 8.83
C ARG A 129 -16.98 33.44 10.08
N SER A 130 -16.65 32.32 10.72
CA SER A 130 -17.43 31.75 11.82
C SER A 130 -18.90 31.52 11.47
N ASP A 131 -19.18 31.18 10.21
CA ASP A 131 -20.53 30.98 9.71
C ASP A 131 -21.02 29.57 10.09
N PRO A 132 -22.15 29.46 10.83
CA PRO A 132 -22.70 28.17 11.22
C PRO A 132 -23.11 27.28 10.02
N ALA A 133 -23.31 27.85 8.82
CA ALA A 133 -23.52 27.07 7.60
C ALA A 133 -22.34 26.15 7.25
N ALA A 134 -21.14 26.43 7.78
CA ALA A 134 -19.97 25.55 7.65
C ALA A 134 -20.25 24.13 8.17
N VAL A 135 -21.04 24.01 9.25
CA VAL A 135 -21.40 22.73 9.86
C VAL A 135 -22.19 21.85 8.89
N ASP A 136 -23.19 22.44 8.22
CA ASP A 136 -24.04 21.70 7.28
C ASP A 136 -23.24 21.24 6.07
N ARG A 137 -22.30 22.08 5.59
CA ARG A 137 -21.36 21.73 4.52
C ARG A 137 -20.42 20.59 4.92
N LEU A 138 -19.84 20.65 6.13
CA LEU A 138 -18.98 19.59 6.67
C LEU A 138 -19.74 18.27 6.86
N SER A 139 -21.01 18.33 7.27
CA SER A 139 -21.86 17.14 7.40
C SER A 139 -22.15 16.48 6.05
N ASN A 140 -22.45 17.26 5.02
CA ASN A 140 -22.63 16.76 3.66
C ASN A 140 -21.33 16.13 3.13
N LEU A 141 -20.20 16.82 3.30
CA LEU A 141 -18.88 16.31 2.94
C LEU A 141 -18.55 14.97 3.61
N TYR A 142 -18.89 14.82 4.91
CA TYR A 142 -18.75 13.56 5.63
C TYR A 142 -19.61 12.45 5.01
N GLY A 143 -20.87 12.73 4.67
CA GLY A 143 -21.76 11.79 4.01
C GLY A 143 -21.23 11.30 2.66
N LEU A 144 -20.74 12.22 1.81
CA LEU A 144 -20.14 11.90 0.52
C LEU A 144 -18.89 11.04 0.68
N TYR A 145 -17.97 11.43 1.56
CA TYR A 145 -16.73 10.68 1.81
C TYR A 145 -17.00 9.27 2.36
N ARG A 146 -17.96 9.15 3.27
CA ARG A 146 -18.40 7.87 3.85
C ARG A 146 -18.97 6.94 2.77
N ASN A 147 -19.84 7.45 1.90
CA ASN A 147 -20.46 6.67 0.83
C ASN A 147 -19.43 6.20 -0.21
N SER A 148 -18.49 7.07 -0.60
CA SER A 148 -17.40 6.71 -1.51
C SER A 148 -16.49 5.62 -0.91
N SER A 149 -16.32 5.63 0.41
CA SER A 149 -15.58 4.56 1.14
C SER A 149 -16.33 3.22 1.18
N TYR A 150 -17.67 3.21 1.21
CA TYR A 150 -18.47 1.97 1.24
C TYR A 150 -18.43 1.17 -0.07
N HIS A 151 -18.18 1.83 -1.21
CA HIS A 151 -18.00 1.14 -2.49
C HIS A 151 -16.73 0.26 -2.55
N LEU A 152 -15.80 0.41 -1.58
CA LEU A 152 -14.58 -0.40 -1.49
C LEU A 152 -14.80 -1.83 -0.97
N THR A 153 -15.83 -2.08 -0.16
CA THR A 153 -16.04 -3.41 0.46
C THR A 153 -16.84 -4.37 -0.41
N HIS A 154 -17.65 -3.88 -1.33
CA HIS A 154 -18.46 -4.74 -2.21
C HIS A 154 -17.75 -5.11 -3.53
N SER A 155 -16.76 -4.34 -3.98
CA SER A 155 -16.01 -4.65 -5.20
C SER A 155 -14.89 -5.70 -5.01
N GLN A 156 -14.53 -6.06 -3.77
CA GLN A 156 -13.52 -7.09 -3.49
C GLN A 156 -14.10 -8.50 -3.27
N ILE A 157 -15.43 -8.67 -3.30
CA ILE A 157 -16.09 -9.97 -3.10
C ILE A 157 -16.56 -10.59 -4.44
N ALA A 158 -16.37 -9.88 -5.57
CA ALA A 158 -16.86 -10.29 -6.88
C ALA A 158 -15.76 -10.76 -7.86
N HIS A 159 -14.65 -11.33 -7.37
CA HIS A 159 -13.68 -12.06 -8.18
C HIS A 159 -13.19 -13.33 -7.48
#